data_AF-A0A810DUB5-F1
#
_entry.id   AF-A0A810DUB5-F1
#
_cell.length_a   1.000
_cell.length_b   1.000
_cell.length_c   1.000
_cell.angle_alpha   90.00
_cell.angle_beta   90.00
_cell.angle_gamma   90.00
#
_symmetry.space_group_name_H-M   'P 1'
#
loop_
_entity.id
_entity.type
_entity.pdbx_description
1 polymer ?
#
loop_
_entity_poly.entity_id
_entity_poly.type
_entity_poly.pdbx_seq_one_letter_code
_entity_poly.pdbx_strand_id
1 'polypeptide(L)'
;MNDFENKANFYLGLNSVRSTFIQLEEWYGKVESENKILWEVILERGNEVIWEKLFNELTDEYNDSAAIVIRKIGELLEHNKYSLAMLGLNHLLIIPNNEESLEFVGFSISPILDLMFLINISDLDEMDRVLIDIMVWMKKASRSKLRDNVHEYLSDNHVKLNQLIADTNSPDLILAYLYALLAFDCYSTMRDMMEYLLDKEWPFLDAKLQEEQFAHFLWVTFYLSLDDVLLETSKLSGRFIEQAQLPEIILYKKYNAAKINREHDNQILEDIFALMSQSLIFEEQEKAKLWEEVIRFLQTRIEASPTLELQTNIKKANHIWQIKNKTDHCPHCSQIKLVKEQVLVDGFKKHSDQAQKQVVFELLICERCERVYTYDSLNKELNRALEPCRCKVKLDPLDYPPKEAASKLMKSISKKVVITPTVPTTNGYFVWPSTEANESQGQSDREGNFREETDLHRLGYRITGLNRSQRWDVLMRKALPKLTLKEIVYTIARNVRLRKSQADGKTKFAYAIAEWEHDLKRLKQEYYKSNFTWPQY
;
A
#
# COMPACT_ATOMS: atom_id res chain seq x y z
N MET A 1 -44.43 37.36 -20.13
CA MET A 1 -45.51 36.33 -20.08
C MET A 1 -45.00 34.94 -20.46
N ASN A 2 -43.99 34.79 -21.34
CA ASN A 2 -43.39 33.47 -21.68
C ASN A 2 -42.54 32.80 -20.57
N ASP A 3 -42.07 33.53 -19.56
CA ASP A 3 -41.26 32.91 -18.47
C ASP A 3 -42.08 32.09 -17.47
N PHE A 4 -43.37 32.39 -17.30
CA PHE A 4 -44.22 31.66 -16.37
C PHE A 4 -44.67 30.30 -16.91
N GLU A 5 -44.88 30.20 -18.23
CA GLU A 5 -45.27 28.95 -18.90
C GLU A 5 -44.13 27.92 -18.92
N ASN A 6 -42.88 28.38 -19.12
CA ASN A 6 -41.71 27.51 -19.03
C ASN A 6 -41.49 26.96 -17.61
N LYS A 7 -41.76 27.77 -16.58
CA LYS A 7 -41.62 27.33 -15.18
C LYS A 7 -42.66 26.27 -14.82
N ALA A 8 -43.90 26.45 -15.26
CA ALA A 8 -44.98 25.48 -15.03
C ALA A 8 -44.70 24.13 -15.70
N ASN A 9 -44.22 24.14 -16.95
CA ASN A 9 -43.85 22.92 -17.69
C ASN A 9 -42.63 22.21 -17.07
N PHE A 10 -41.66 22.97 -16.56
CA PHE A 10 -40.54 22.41 -15.81
C PHE A 10 -40.98 21.71 -14.52
N TYR A 11 -41.85 22.34 -13.72
CA TYR A 11 -42.39 21.72 -12.50
C TYR A 11 -43.27 20.50 -12.78
N LEU A 12 -44.03 20.50 -13.88
CA LEU A 12 -44.80 19.33 -14.32
C LEU A 12 -43.88 18.17 -14.73
N GLY A 13 -42.81 18.43 -15.48
CA GLY A 13 -41.81 17.40 -15.81
C GLY A 13 -41.11 16.86 -14.56
N LEU A 14 -40.74 17.75 -13.63
CA LEU A 14 -40.06 17.37 -12.40
C LEU A 14 -40.97 16.56 -11.45
N ASN A 15 -42.25 16.92 -11.36
CA ASN A 15 -43.24 16.15 -10.60
C ASN A 15 -43.57 14.80 -11.25
N SER A 16 -43.54 14.69 -12.58
CA SER A 16 -43.69 13.41 -13.29
C SER A 16 -42.50 12.48 -13.01
N VAL A 17 -41.27 12.99 -13.05
CA VAL A 17 -40.07 12.22 -12.68
C VAL A 17 -40.13 11.80 -11.21
N ARG A 18 -40.54 12.70 -10.31
CA ARG A 18 -40.66 12.43 -8.87
C ARG A 18 -41.75 11.40 -8.56
N SER A 19 -42.90 11.48 -9.23
CA SER A 19 -43.95 10.46 -9.17
C SER A 19 -43.47 9.10 -9.70
N THR A 20 -42.60 9.09 -10.71
CA THR A 20 -42.03 7.85 -11.25
C THR A 20 -41.06 7.23 -10.24
N PHE A 21 -40.29 8.04 -9.52
CA PHE A 21 -39.40 7.58 -8.44
C PHE A 21 -40.16 7.04 -7.24
N ILE A 22 -41.23 7.71 -6.79
CA ILE A 22 -42.09 7.22 -5.69
C ILE A 22 -42.80 5.92 -6.08
N GLN A 23 -43.24 5.80 -7.34
CA GLN A 23 -43.79 4.54 -7.86
C GLN A 23 -42.73 3.44 -7.97
N LEU A 24 -41.47 3.81 -8.26
CA LEU A 24 -40.32 2.90 -8.24
C LEU A 24 -40.03 2.40 -6.82
N GLU A 25 -40.11 3.26 -5.81
CA GLU A 25 -40.00 2.90 -4.38
C GLU A 25 -41.13 1.96 -3.93
N GLU A 26 -42.40 2.31 -4.19
CA GLU A 26 -43.54 1.43 -3.87
C GLU A 26 -43.49 0.10 -4.65
N TRP A 27 -42.96 0.10 -5.88
CA TRP A 27 -42.70 -1.11 -6.62
C TRP A 27 -41.56 -1.90 -6.01
N TYR A 28 -40.47 -1.25 -5.63
CA TYR A 28 -39.26 -1.89 -5.11
C TYR A 28 -39.55 -2.80 -3.91
N GLY A 29 -40.34 -2.31 -2.95
CA GLY A 29 -40.81 -3.10 -1.81
C GLY A 29 -41.73 -4.28 -2.16
N LYS A 30 -42.35 -4.27 -3.35
CA LYS A 30 -43.11 -5.41 -3.92
C LYS A 30 -42.29 -6.29 -4.88
N VAL A 31 -41.15 -5.81 -5.37
CA VAL A 31 -40.44 -6.33 -6.56
C VAL A 31 -39.20 -7.17 -6.23
N GLU A 32 -38.77 -7.26 -4.96
CA GLU A 32 -37.59 -8.06 -4.57
C GLU A 32 -37.67 -9.54 -5.03
N SER A 33 -38.87 -10.06 -5.35
CA SER A 33 -39.06 -11.41 -5.90
C SER A 33 -39.28 -11.51 -7.42
N GLU A 34 -39.61 -10.44 -8.16
CA GLU A 34 -40.20 -10.61 -9.52
C GLU A 34 -39.61 -9.78 -10.68
N ASN A 35 -38.73 -8.78 -10.49
CA ASN A 35 -38.33 -7.93 -11.62
C ASN A 35 -36.82 -7.85 -11.87
N LYS A 36 -36.24 -9.02 -12.21
CA LYS A 36 -34.87 -9.17 -12.74
C LYS A 36 -34.58 -8.19 -13.89
N ILE A 37 -35.57 -7.88 -14.72
CA ILE A 37 -35.46 -6.97 -15.87
C ILE A 37 -35.16 -5.54 -15.42
N LEU A 38 -35.85 -5.04 -14.39
CA LEU A 38 -35.59 -3.68 -13.89
C LEU A 38 -34.16 -3.54 -13.36
N TRP A 39 -33.68 -4.58 -12.66
CA TRP A 39 -32.31 -4.64 -12.16
C TRP A 39 -31.28 -4.65 -13.28
N GLU A 40 -31.50 -5.46 -14.32
CA GLU A 40 -30.66 -5.48 -15.52
C GLU A 40 -30.64 -4.09 -16.19
N VAL A 41 -31.77 -3.40 -16.28
CA VAL A 41 -31.86 -2.04 -16.85
C VAL A 41 -31.10 -1.01 -16.01
N ILE A 42 -31.24 -1.03 -14.68
CA ILE A 42 -30.53 -0.11 -13.77
C ILE A 42 -29.01 -0.35 -13.85
N LEU A 43 -28.60 -1.62 -13.88
CA LEU A 43 -27.22 -2.04 -13.99
C LEU A 43 -26.61 -1.64 -15.35
N GLU A 44 -27.36 -1.82 -16.44
CA GLU A 44 -26.95 -1.42 -17.79
C GLU A 44 -26.80 0.11 -17.91
N ARG A 45 -27.75 0.86 -17.34
CA ARG A 45 -27.72 2.34 -17.35
C ARG A 45 -26.53 2.91 -16.58
N GLY A 46 -26.13 2.26 -15.48
CA GLY A 46 -24.95 2.64 -14.70
C GLY A 46 -24.97 4.08 -14.16
N ASN A 47 -26.15 4.66 -13.91
CA ASN A 47 -26.28 6.04 -13.47
C ASN A 47 -26.03 6.16 -11.95
N GLU A 48 -24.99 6.89 -11.55
CA GLU A 48 -24.58 7.06 -10.15
C GLU A 48 -25.70 7.63 -9.27
N VAL A 49 -26.46 8.62 -9.75
CA VAL A 49 -27.56 9.25 -8.99
C VAL A 49 -28.70 8.26 -8.71
N ILE A 50 -28.96 7.34 -9.63
CA ILE A 50 -29.96 6.29 -9.43
C ILE A 50 -29.48 5.31 -8.37
N TRP A 51 -28.21 4.88 -8.44
CA TRP A 51 -27.62 3.95 -7.48
C TRP A 51 -27.48 4.55 -6.07
N GLU A 52 -27.12 5.82 -5.96
CA GLU A 52 -27.06 6.53 -4.68
C GLU A 52 -28.45 6.59 -4.02
N LYS A 53 -29.50 6.95 -4.76
CA LYS A 53 -30.88 6.91 -4.23
C LYS A 53 -31.28 5.50 -3.81
N LEU A 54 -31.00 4.52 -4.64
CA LEU A 54 -31.31 3.13 -4.37
C LEU A 54 -30.65 2.63 -3.08
N PHE A 55 -29.37 2.95 -2.87
CA PHE A 55 -28.67 2.55 -1.65
C PHE A 55 -29.17 3.30 -0.40
N ASN A 56 -29.62 4.56 -0.53
CA ASN A 56 -30.30 5.27 0.55
C ASN A 56 -31.60 4.55 0.97
N GLU A 57 -32.49 4.26 0.02
CA GLU A 57 -33.76 3.56 0.29
C GLU A 57 -33.52 2.17 0.89
N LEU A 58 -32.54 1.44 0.37
CA LEU A 58 -32.12 0.14 0.92
C LEU A 58 -31.65 0.22 2.37
N THR A 59 -31.06 1.35 2.76
CA THR A 59 -30.53 1.56 4.11
C THR A 59 -31.63 1.95 5.10
N ASP A 60 -32.62 2.73 4.66
CA ASP A 60 -33.65 3.32 5.52
C ASP A 60 -34.82 2.37 5.84
N GLU A 61 -35.20 1.48 4.91
CA GLU A 61 -36.45 0.70 5.06
C GLU A 61 -36.29 -0.70 5.71
N TYR A 62 -35.10 -1.30 5.69
CA TYR A 62 -34.93 -2.73 5.98
C TYR A 62 -34.05 -3.01 7.21
N ASN A 63 -34.53 -3.90 8.09
CA ASN A 63 -33.74 -4.42 9.22
C ASN A 63 -32.47 -5.17 8.77
N ASP A 64 -32.50 -5.76 7.56
CA ASP A 64 -31.39 -6.51 6.93
C ASP A 64 -30.67 -5.70 5.83
N SER A 65 -30.75 -4.37 5.89
CA SER A 65 -30.22 -3.45 4.87
C SER A 65 -28.78 -3.76 4.46
N ALA A 66 -27.91 -4.06 5.42
CA ALA A 66 -26.50 -4.32 5.15
C ALA A 66 -26.25 -5.56 4.28
N ALA A 67 -27.01 -6.65 4.51
CA ALA A 67 -26.89 -7.86 3.72
C ALA A 67 -27.30 -7.63 2.26
N ILE A 68 -28.36 -6.84 2.06
CA ILE A 68 -28.83 -6.47 0.71
C ILE A 68 -27.79 -5.58 0.02
N VAL A 69 -27.24 -4.58 0.71
CA VAL A 69 -26.19 -3.70 0.18
C VAL A 69 -24.95 -4.52 -0.23
N ILE A 70 -24.47 -5.42 0.62
CA ILE A 70 -23.34 -6.32 0.34
C ILE A 70 -23.58 -7.16 -0.91
N ARG A 71 -24.76 -7.78 -1.02
CA ARG A 71 -25.16 -8.56 -2.19
C ARG A 71 -25.10 -7.71 -3.46
N LYS A 72 -25.58 -6.46 -3.41
CA LYS A 72 -25.56 -5.54 -4.55
C LYS A 72 -24.16 -5.05 -4.90
N ILE A 73 -23.29 -4.83 -3.93
CA ILE A 73 -21.86 -4.57 -4.19
C ILE A 73 -21.25 -5.75 -4.95
N GLY A 74 -21.50 -6.99 -4.53
CA GLY A 74 -21.03 -8.19 -5.23
C GLY A 74 -21.49 -8.24 -6.68
N GLU A 75 -22.80 -8.07 -6.93
CA GLU A 75 -23.37 -8.02 -8.28
C GLU A 75 -22.71 -6.92 -9.16
N LEU A 76 -22.47 -5.73 -8.60
CA LEU A 76 -21.81 -4.63 -9.31
C LEU A 76 -20.36 -4.98 -9.69
N LEU A 77 -19.61 -5.60 -8.77
CA LEU A 77 -18.24 -6.02 -9.01
C LEU A 77 -18.14 -7.12 -10.07
N GLU A 78 -19.07 -8.07 -10.10
CA GLU A 78 -19.15 -9.10 -11.15
C GLU A 78 -19.33 -8.49 -12.56
N HIS A 79 -19.98 -7.33 -12.64
CA HIS A 79 -20.19 -6.57 -13.88
C HIS A 79 -19.14 -5.48 -14.13
N ASN A 80 -18.04 -5.47 -13.37
CA ASN A 80 -16.95 -4.49 -13.45
C ASN A 80 -17.43 -3.04 -13.24
N LYS A 81 -18.48 -2.84 -12.43
CA LYS A 81 -19.05 -1.51 -12.09
C LYS A 81 -18.45 -0.97 -10.80
N TYR A 82 -17.13 -0.77 -10.77
CA TYR A 82 -16.39 -0.45 -9.55
C TYR A 82 -16.79 0.89 -8.90
N SER A 83 -17.04 1.95 -9.68
CA SER A 83 -17.48 3.25 -9.13
C SER A 83 -18.83 3.15 -8.42
N LEU A 84 -19.75 2.34 -8.93
CA LEU A 84 -21.05 2.09 -8.31
C LEU A 84 -20.92 1.21 -7.07
N ALA A 85 -20.02 0.23 -7.08
CA ALA A 85 -19.70 -0.57 -5.90
C ALA A 85 -19.14 0.30 -4.76
N MET A 86 -18.34 1.33 -5.09
CA MET A 86 -17.86 2.32 -4.12
C MET A 86 -19.00 3.09 -3.44
N LEU A 87 -20.10 3.39 -4.16
CA LEU A 87 -21.28 4.00 -3.54
C LEU A 87 -21.85 3.08 -2.45
N GLY A 88 -22.07 1.80 -2.77
CA GLY A 88 -22.54 0.81 -1.79
C GLY A 88 -21.62 0.70 -0.56
N LEU A 89 -20.31 0.70 -0.78
CA LEU A 89 -19.33 0.72 0.31
C LEU A 89 -19.45 1.97 1.20
N ASN A 90 -19.72 3.14 0.63
CA ASN A 90 -19.96 4.35 1.42
C ASN A 90 -21.21 4.21 2.31
N HIS A 91 -22.26 3.54 1.83
CA HIS A 91 -23.46 3.28 2.65
C HIS A 91 -23.15 2.34 3.82
N LEU A 92 -22.33 1.31 3.63
CA LEU A 92 -21.90 0.42 4.72
C LEU A 92 -21.19 1.17 5.88
N LEU A 93 -20.63 2.36 5.65
CA LEU A 93 -20.05 3.19 6.71
C LEU A 93 -21.09 3.87 7.61
N ILE A 94 -22.34 4.01 7.15
CA ILE A 94 -23.40 4.80 7.79
C ILE A 94 -24.48 3.92 8.41
N ILE A 95 -24.58 2.63 8.04
CA ILE A 95 -25.64 1.73 8.51
C ILE A 95 -25.71 1.70 10.06
N PRO A 96 -26.90 1.90 10.64
CA PRO A 96 -27.09 1.97 12.08
C PRO A 96 -26.80 0.65 12.82
N ASN A 97 -26.59 0.82 14.13
CA ASN A 97 -25.92 -0.13 15.02
C ASN A 97 -26.78 -1.32 15.46
N ASN A 98 -27.09 -2.27 14.58
CA ASN A 98 -27.48 -3.60 15.02
C ASN A 98 -26.22 -4.50 15.14
N GLU A 99 -25.97 -5.10 16.30
CA GLU A 99 -24.78 -5.93 16.55
C GLU A 99 -24.70 -7.13 15.61
N GLU A 100 -25.82 -7.82 15.35
CA GLU A 100 -25.86 -9.00 14.46
C GLU A 100 -25.49 -8.65 13.00
N SER A 101 -25.89 -7.46 12.55
CA SER A 101 -25.55 -6.96 11.21
C SER A 101 -24.05 -6.67 11.08
N LEU A 102 -23.40 -6.24 12.17
CA LEU A 102 -22.01 -5.83 12.15
C LEU A 102 -21.04 -7.00 11.90
N GLU A 103 -21.28 -8.16 12.52
CA GLU A 103 -20.45 -9.35 12.30
C GLU A 103 -20.54 -9.80 10.83
N PHE A 104 -21.76 -9.88 10.28
CA PHE A 104 -21.98 -10.26 8.89
C PHE A 104 -21.28 -9.30 7.92
N VAL A 105 -21.41 -7.98 8.16
CA VAL A 105 -20.73 -6.98 7.35
C VAL A 105 -19.22 -7.15 7.45
N GLY A 106 -18.69 -7.32 8.65
CA GLY A 106 -17.27 -7.51 8.91
C GLY A 106 -16.67 -8.68 8.12
N PHE A 107 -17.34 -9.83 8.10
CA PHE A 107 -16.90 -11.00 7.31
C PHE A 107 -16.96 -10.77 5.79
N SER A 108 -17.79 -9.84 5.34
CA SER A 108 -18.00 -9.55 3.91
C SER A 108 -17.02 -8.50 3.36
N ILE A 109 -16.41 -7.67 4.21
CA ILE A 109 -15.48 -6.61 3.78
C ILE A 109 -14.25 -7.19 3.08
N SER A 110 -13.60 -8.20 3.65
CA SER A 110 -12.37 -8.77 3.06
C SER A 110 -12.59 -9.33 1.64
N PRO A 111 -13.61 -10.18 1.38
CA PRO A 111 -13.91 -10.63 0.02
C PRO A 111 -14.26 -9.51 -0.96
N ILE A 112 -15.00 -8.48 -0.52
CA ILE A 112 -15.31 -7.32 -1.36
C ILE A 112 -14.02 -6.60 -1.74
N LEU A 113 -13.17 -6.29 -0.77
CA LEU A 113 -11.90 -5.61 -1.03
C LEU A 113 -10.99 -6.46 -1.94
N ASP A 114 -10.91 -7.77 -1.74
CA ASP A 114 -10.18 -8.66 -2.64
C ASP A 114 -10.65 -8.52 -4.09
N LEU A 115 -11.97 -8.53 -4.34
CA LEU A 115 -12.54 -8.31 -5.67
C LEU A 115 -12.24 -6.92 -6.21
N MET A 116 -12.26 -5.89 -5.34
CA MET A 116 -11.89 -4.53 -5.70
C MET A 116 -10.40 -4.33 -5.93
N PHE A 117 -9.51 -5.18 -5.42
CA PHE A 117 -8.09 -5.13 -5.80
C PHE A 117 -7.74 -6.07 -6.96
N LEU A 118 -8.71 -6.89 -7.39
CA LEU A 118 -8.66 -7.66 -8.65
C LEU A 118 -9.26 -6.88 -9.82
N ILE A 119 -9.25 -5.55 -9.75
CA ILE A 119 -9.75 -4.65 -10.80
C ILE A 119 -9.18 -5.05 -12.16
N ASN A 120 -10.08 -5.24 -13.13
CA ASN A 120 -9.75 -5.46 -14.53
C ASN A 120 -10.31 -4.30 -15.37
N ILE A 121 -9.87 -3.08 -15.06
CA ILE A 121 -10.12 -1.88 -15.85
C ILE A 121 -8.98 -1.72 -16.85
N SER A 122 -9.31 -1.54 -18.13
CA SER A 122 -8.30 -1.33 -19.18
C SER A 122 -7.66 0.04 -19.09
N ASP A 123 -8.46 1.07 -18.81
CA ASP A 123 -7.98 2.43 -18.66
C ASP A 123 -7.19 2.62 -17.35
N LEU A 124 -5.89 2.91 -17.47
CA LEU A 124 -5.01 3.10 -16.33
C LEU A 124 -5.44 4.28 -15.45
N ASP A 125 -5.97 5.36 -16.05
CA ASP A 125 -6.37 6.55 -15.29
C ASP A 125 -7.63 6.25 -14.48
N GLU A 126 -8.56 5.47 -15.05
CA GLU A 126 -9.74 4.99 -14.33
C GLU A 126 -9.36 3.98 -13.22
N MET A 127 -8.41 3.08 -13.48
CA MET A 127 -7.90 2.16 -12.47
C MET A 127 -7.27 2.90 -11.29
N ASP A 128 -6.38 3.87 -11.56
CA ASP A 128 -5.75 4.70 -10.53
C ASP A 128 -6.80 5.46 -9.72
N ARG A 129 -7.80 6.06 -10.38
CA ARG A 129 -8.92 6.73 -9.72
C ARG A 129 -9.67 5.79 -8.77
N VAL A 130 -10.05 4.60 -9.24
CA VAL A 130 -10.78 3.63 -8.39
C VAL A 130 -9.92 3.18 -7.22
N LEU A 131 -8.62 2.93 -7.43
CA LEU A 131 -7.72 2.56 -6.34
C LEU A 131 -7.57 3.69 -5.32
N ILE A 132 -7.48 4.95 -5.76
CA ILE A 132 -7.48 6.13 -4.88
C ILE A 132 -8.78 6.18 -4.08
N ASP A 133 -9.93 5.99 -4.73
CA ASP A 133 -11.24 6.00 -4.08
C ASP A 133 -11.35 4.90 -3.02
N ILE A 134 -10.82 3.70 -3.29
CA ILE A 134 -10.72 2.61 -2.31
C ILE A 134 -9.87 3.04 -1.11
N MET A 135 -8.69 3.64 -1.33
CA MET A 135 -7.84 4.11 -0.22
C MET A 135 -8.50 5.20 0.61
N VAL A 136 -9.18 6.14 -0.03
CA VAL A 136 -9.96 7.19 0.64
C VAL A 136 -11.10 6.58 1.45
N TRP A 137 -11.80 5.57 0.92
CA TRP A 137 -12.82 4.85 1.66
C TRP A 137 -12.24 4.09 2.85
N MET A 138 -11.10 3.40 2.69
CA MET A 138 -10.42 2.72 3.81
C MET A 138 -10.03 3.73 4.89
N LYS A 139 -9.47 4.90 4.52
CA LYS A 139 -9.19 6.00 5.45
C LYS A 139 -10.45 6.45 6.21
N LYS A 140 -11.60 6.59 5.54
CA LYS A 140 -12.88 6.90 6.20
C LYS A 140 -13.34 5.78 7.15
N ALA A 141 -13.15 4.53 6.75
CA ALA A 141 -13.50 3.36 7.55
C ALA A 141 -12.72 3.27 8.86
N SER A 142 -11.54 3.90 8.97
CA SER A 142 -10.80 3.96 10.24
C SER A 142 -11.54 4.72 11.34
N ARG A 143 -12.50 5.57 10.97
CA ARG A 143 -13.37 6.34 11.86
C ARG A 143 -14.76 5.72 12.01
N SER A 144 -15.02 4.59 11.37
CA SER A 144 -16.30 3.89 11.43
C SER A 144 -16.18 2.61 12.26
N LYS A 145 -17.30 1.88 12.36
CA LYS A 145 -17.33 0.58 13.02
C LYS A 145 -16.63 -0.52 12.24
N LEU A 146 -16.37 -0.31 10.96
CA LEU A 146 -15.63 -1.25 10.12
C LEU A 146 -14.11 -1.15 10.31
N ARG A 147 -13.65 -0.27 11.22
CA ARG A 147 -12.24 -0.04 11.49
C ARG A 147 -11.48 -1.35 11.70
N ASP A 148 -11.96 -2.21 12.58
CA ASP A 148 -11.21 -3.42 12.96
C ASP A 148 -11.13 -4.43 11.80
N ASN A 149 -12.20 -4.57 11.01
CA ASN A 149 -12.22 -5.44 9.82
C ASN A 149 -11.29 -4.92 8.71
N VAL A 150 -11.30 -3.61 8.44
CA VAL A 150 -10.42 -3.01 7.43
C VAL A 150 -8.96 -3.03 7.90
N HIS A 151 -8.70 -2.82 9.19
CA HIS A 151 -7.37 -2.95 9.78
C HIS A 151 -6.83 -4.38 9.65
N GLU A 152 -7.64 -5.40 9.96
CA GLU A 152 -7.28 -6.81 9.77
C GLU A 152 -6.95 -7.10 8.30
N TYR A 153 -7.80 -6.66 7.36
CA TYR A 153 -7.53 -6.82 5.93
C TYR A 153 -6.21 -6.18 5.49
N LEU A 154 -5.93 -4.94 5.93
CA LEU A 154 -4.66 -4.25 5.64
C LEU A 154 -3.47 -5.02 6.20
N SER A 155 -3.57 -5.52 7.44
CA SER A 155 -2.52 -6.32 8.07
C SER A 155 -2.23 -7.59 7.29
N ASP A 156 -3.26 -8.31 6.84
CA ASP A 156 -3.09 -9.59 6.16
C ASP A 156 -2.60 -9.43 4.71
N ASN A 157 -2.94 -8.31 4.06
CA ASN A 157 -2.67 -8.09 2.63
C ASN A 157 -1.57 -7.06 2.35
N HIS A 158 -0.92 -6.48 3.36
CA HIS A 158 0.02 -5.37 3.17
C HIS A 158 1.14 -5.65 2.16
N VAL A 159 1.72 -6.86 2.13
CA VAL A 159 2.80 -7.17 1.18
C VAL A 159 2.32 -7.07 -0.27
N LYS A 160 1.12 -7.61 -0.54
CA LYS A 160 0.50 -7.58 -1.87
C LYS A 160 0.12 -6.15 -2.25
N LEU A 161 -0.46 -5.40 -1.31
CA LEU A 161 -0.87 -4.00 -1.53
C LEU A 161 0.34 -3.08 -1.74
N ASN A 162 1.39 -3.19 -0.91
CA ASN A 162 2.63 -2.43 -1.09
C ASN A 162 3.20 -2.62 -2.50
N GLN A 163 3.29 -3.87 -2.97
CA GLN A 163 3.80 -4.17 -4.31
C GLN A 163 2.89 -3.58 -5.40
N LEU A 164 1.58 -3.83 -5.32
CA LEU A 164 0.59 -3.32 -6.28
C LEU A 164 0.68 -1.79 -6.40
N ILE A 165 0.69 -1.10 -5.26
CA ILE A 165 0.68 0.37 -5.20
C ILE A 165 2.01 0.95 -5.66
N ALA A 166 3.15 0.35 -5.27
CA ALA A 166 4.46 0.81 -5.73
C ALA A 166 4.63 0.66 -7.25
N ASP A 167 4.11 -0.43 -7.83
CA ASP A 167 4.24 -0.70 -9.27
C ASP A 167 3.51 0.35 -10.13
N THR A 168 2.49 1.03 -9.61
CA THR A 168 1.79 2.11 -10.33
C THR A 168 2.69 3.33 -10.58
N ASN A 169 3.67 3.59 -9.69
CA ASN A 169 4.48 4.80 -9.71
C ASN A 169 3.65 6.10 -9.80
N SER A 170 2.44 6.07 -9.23
CA SER A 170 1.48 7.16 -9.19
C SER A 170 1.55 7.83 -7.80
N PRO A 171 2.12 9.06 -7.69
CA PRO A 171 2.30 9.71 -6.39
C PRO A 171 1.01 9.87 -5.60
N ASP A 172 -0.10 10.21 -6.25
CA ASP A 172 -1.39 10.41 -5.60
C ASP A 172 -1.94 9.12 -4.99
N LEU A 173 -1.84 8.01 -5.72
CA LEU A 173 -2.25 6.70 -5.22
C LEU A 173 -1.36 6.21 -4.08
N ILE A 174 -0.03 6.40 -4.19
CA ILE A 174 0.91 6.07 -3.12
C ILE A 174 0.57 6.87 -1.86
N LEU A 175 0.35 8.17 -1.98
CA LEU A 175 -0.01 9.03 -0.84
C LEU A 175 -1.36 8.62 -0.24
N ALA A 176 -2.37 8.35 -1.05
CA ALA A 176 -3.67 7.88 -0.58
C ALA A 176 -3.53 6.59 0.25
N TYR A 177 -2.69 5.64 -0.20
CA TYR A 177 -2.41 4.43 0.55
C TYR A 177 -1.64 4.69 1.86
N LEU A 178 -0.60 5.52 1.84
CA LEU A 178 0.15 5.89 3.04
C LEU A 178 -0.76 6.58 4.07
N TYR A 179 -1.69 7.43 3.63
CA TYR A 179 -2.68 8.04 4.51
C TYR A 179 -3.70 7.06 5.07
N ALA A 180 -4.12 6.05 4.30
CA ALA A 180 -4.93 4.97 4.83
C ALA A 180 -4.17 4.22 5.94
N LEU A 181 -2.91 3.84 5.71
CA LEU A 181 -2.07 3.19 6.73
C LEU A 181 -1.88 4.06 7.98
N LEU A 182 -1.66 5.36 7.82
CA LEU A 182 -1.55 6.32 8.94
C LEU A 182 -2.84 6.45 9.74
N ALA A 183 -4.00 6.41 9.07
CA ALA A 183 -5.31 6.50 9.72
C ALA A 183 -5.62 5.27 10.57
N PHE A 184 -5.02 4.12 10.24
CA PHE A 184 -5.10 2.87 10.98
C PHE A 184 -3.94 2.64 11.96
N ASP A 185 -3.02 3.60 12.09
CA ASP A 185 -1.80 3.48 12.91
C ASP A 185 -0.90 2.29 12.53
N CYS A 186 -0.92 1.88 11.26
CA CYS A 186 -0.10 0.79 10.71
C CYS A 186 1.35 1.24 10.42
N TYR A 187 2.03 1.86 11.40
CA TYR A 187 3.34 2.49 11.22
C TYR A 187 4.44 1.57 10.69
N SER A 188 4.44 0.29 11.09
CA SER A 188 5.41 -0.70 10.59
C SER A 188 5.26 -0.94 9.10
N THR A 189 4.03 -1.14 8.65
CA THR A 189 3.72 -1.38 7.24
C THR A 189 4.03 -0.14 6.41
N MET A 190 3.64 1.03 6.93
CA MET A 190 3.90 2.31 6.28
C MET A 190 5.41 2.59 6.16
N ARG A 191 6.19 2.23 7.19
CA ARG A 191 7.65 2.27 7.15
C ARG A 191 8.24 1.35 6.09
N ASP A 192 7.82 0.08 6.06
CA ASP A 192 8.33 -0.89 5.08
C ASP A 192 8.08 -0.42 3.64
N MET A 193 6.89 0.14 3.37
CA MET A 193 6.56 0.75 2.09
C MET A 193 7.45 1.95 1.80
N MET A 194 7.62 2.87 2.74
CA MET A 194 8.42 4.08 2.54
C MET A 194 9.91 3.77 2.34
N GLU A 195 10.47 2.81 3.07
CA GLU A 195 11.85 2.35 2.87
C GLU A 195 12.03 1.75 1.46
N TYR A 196 11.08 0.93 1.00
CA TYR A 196 11.08 0.40 -0.36
C TYR A 196 11.03 1.52 -1.41
N LEU A 197 10.10 2.47 -1.24
CA LEU A 197 9.97 3.60 -2.16
C LEU A 197 11.25 4.43 -2.21
N LEU A 198 11.83 4.80 -1.06
CA LEU A 198 13.07 5.59 -0.99
C LEU A 198 14.26 4.88 -1.66
N ASP A 199 14.39 3.56 -1.48
CA ASP A 199 15.50 2.78 -2.02
C ASP A 199 15.33 2.42 -3.51
N LYS A 200 14.10 2.06 -3.94
CA LYS A 200 13.86 1.45 -5.26
C LYS A 200 13.15 2.36 -6.25
N GLU A 201 12.13 3.08 -5.81
CA GLU A 201 11.23 3.80 -6.72
C GLU A 201 11.46 5.32 -6.73
N TRP A 202 12.17 5.86 -5.73
CA TRP A 202 12.34 7.30 -5.55
C TRP A 202 12.91 8.01 -6.78
N PRO A 203 13.93 7.48 -7.50
CA PRO A 203 14.43 8.14 -8.70
C PRO A 203 13.36 8.39 -9.77
N PHE A 204 12.31 7.57 -9.82
CA PHE A 204 11.19 7.73 -10.74
C PHE A 204 10.14 8.70 -10.20
N LEU A 205 9.88 8.65 -8.89
CA LEU A 205 8.93 9.55 -8.23
C LEU A 205 9.46 10.99 -8.19
N ASP A 206 10.73 11.18 -7.83
CA ASP A 206 11.41 12.48 -7.66
C ASP A 206 11.27 13.40 -8.88
N ALA A 207 11.23 12.81 -10.08
CA ALA A 207 11.06 13.55 -11.34
C ALA A 207 9.60 13.95 -11.64
N LYS A 208 8.62 13.32 -11.01
CA LYS A 208 7.17 13.51 -11.25
C LYS A 208 6.47 14.31 -10.16
N LEU A 209 7.06 14.39 -8.97
CA LEU A 209 6.44 15.02 -7.81
C LEU A 209 6.18 16.51 -8.02
N GLN A 210 4.97 16.93 -7.66
CA GLN A 210 4.63 18.34 -7.44
C GLN A 210 5.04 18.79 -6.03
N GLU A 211 5.10 20.10 -5.79
CA GLU A 211 5.51 20.67 -4.50
C GLU A 211 4.61 20.18 -3.34
N GLU A 212 3.29 20.12 -3.56
CA GLU A 212 2.31 19.63 -2.58
C GLU A 212 2.52 18.16 -2.24
N GLN A 213 2.70 17.31 -3.27
CA GLN A 213 2.96 15.88 -3.08
C GLN A 213 4.27 15.64 -2.32
N PHE A 214 5.31 16.41 -2.65
CA PHE A 214 6.57 16.34 -1.92
C PHE A 214 6.41 16.75 -0.45
N ALA A 215 5.61 17.79 -0.16
CA ALA A 215 5.29 18.17 1.22
C ALA A 215 4.61 17.01 1.97
N HIS A 216 3.66 16.30 1.35
CA HIS A 216 3.04 15.12 1.95
C HIS A 216 4.07 14.01 2.26
N PHE A 217 4.95 13.65 1.30
CA PHE A 217 6.01 12.67 1.54
C PHE A 217 6.98 13.11 2.65
N LEU A 218 7.30 14.40 2.71
CA LEU A 218 8.17 14.96 3.75
C LEU A 218 7.58 14.76 5.15
N TRP A 219 6.28 14.99 5.30
CA TRP A 219 5.62 14.78 6.58
C TRP A 219 5.38 13.31 6.92
N VAL A 220 5.03 12.46 5.95
CA VAL A 220 4.93 11.00 6.16
C VAL A 220 6.28 10.42 6.60
N THR A 221 7.36 10.79 5.92
CA THR A 221 8.71 10.35 6.30
C THR A 221 9.13 10.92 7.65
N PHE A 222 8.73 12.14 8.00
CA PHE A 222 8.93 12.69 9.33
C PHE A 222 8.25 11.84 10.43
N TYR A 223 6.98 11.46 10.27
CA TYR A 223 6.29 10.57 11.22
C TYR A 223 7.03 9.23 11.40
N LEU A 224 7.72 8.79 10.35
CA LEU A 224 8.50 7.55 10.34
C LEU A 224 9.96 7.74 10.73
N SER A 225 10.42 8.97 11.03
CA SER A 225 11.84 9.28 11.23
C SER A 225 12.74 8.87 10.06
N LEU A 226 12.23 8.99 8.83
CA LEU A 226 12.91 8.74 7.56
C LEU A 226 13.15 10.03 6.75
N ASP A 227 12.83 11.19 7.31
CA ASP A 227 12.91 12.49 6.65
C ASP A 227 14.34 12.79 6.17
N ASP A 228 15.36 12.51 6.99
CA ASP A 228 16.76 12.68 6.55
C ASP A 228 17.10 11.85 5.28
N VAL A 229 16.56 10.62 5.17
CA VAL A 229 16.83 9.72 4.03
C VAL A 229 16.14 10.23 2.78
N LEU A 230 14.92 10.74 2.94
CA LEU A 230 14.20 11.43 1.88
C LEU A 230 14.99 12.64 1.37
N LEU A 231 15.46 13.50 2.28
CA LEU A 231 16.23 14.69 1.95
C LEU A 231 17.53 14.35 1.21
N GLU A 232 18.24 13.31 1.63
CA GLU A 232 19.47 12.86 0.99
C GLU A 232 19.23 12.28 -0.42
N THR A 233 18.09 11.61 -0.62
CA THR A 233 17.77 10.94 -1.89
C THR A 233 17.09 11.86 -2.91
N SER A 234 16.44 12.93 -2.45
CA SER A 234 15.67 13.86 -3.28
C SER A 234 16.55 14.86 -4.03
N LYS A 235 16.93 14.53 -5.27
CA LYS A 235 17.81 15.36 -6.09
C LYS A 235 17.05 16.48 -6.79
N LEU A 236 15.88 16.15 -7.36
CA LEU A 236 15.06 17.08 -8.12
C LEU A 236 14.05 17.78 -7.22
N SER A 237 13.29 17.03 -6.43
CA SER A 237 12.27 17.58 -5.53
C SER A 237 12.87 18.30 -4.31
N GLY A 238 14.15 18.07 -3.98
CA GLY A 238 14.86 18.82 -2.94
C GLY A 238 14.84 20.34 -3.14
N ARG A 239 14.73 20.81 -4.41
CA ARG A 239 14.57 22.23 -4.74
C ARG A 239 13.35 22.88 -4.07
N PHE A 240 12.30 22.11 -3.81
CA PHE A 240 11.07 22.59 -3.18
C PHE A 240 11.32 23.06 -1.75
N ILE A 241 12.36 22.53 -1.08
CA ILE A 241 12.73 22.98 0.27
C ILE A 241 13.42 24.34 0.21
N GLU A 242 14.28 24.55 -0.77
CA GLU A 242 15.00 25.81 -0.93
C GLU A 242 14.05 26.94 -1.36
N GLN A 243 13.12 26.62 -2.26
CA GLN A 243 12.19 27.57 -2.89
C GLN A 243 10.80 27.60 -2.23
N ALA A 244 10.65 26.92 -1.10
CA ALA A 244 9.37 26.65 -0.44
C ALA A 244 8.48 27.89 -0.32
N GLN A 245 7.31 27.83 -0.97
CA GLN A 245 6.23 28.78 -0.76
C GLN A 245 5.09 28.16 0.04
N LEU A 246 4.98 26.82 0.01
CA LEU A 246 3.97 26.10 0.77
C LEU A 246 4.19 26.24 2.29
N PRO A 247 3.18 26.67 3.07
CA PRO A 247 3.26 26.78 4.52
C PRO A 247 3.80 25.53 5.21
N GLU A 248 3.51 24.34 4.67
CA GLU A 248 3.89 23.07 5.25
C GLU A 248 5.36 22.72 5.09
N ILE A 249 5.99 23.12 3.99
CA ILE A 249 7.44 22.97 3.82
C ILE A 249 8.16 24.02 4.68
N ILE A 250 7.63 25.25 4.76
CA ILE A 250 8.17 26.29 5.65
C ILE A 250 8.08 25.84 7.12
N LEU A 251 6.94 25.27 7.50
CA LEU A 251 6.72 24.67 8.82
C LEU A 251 7.75 23.58 9.10
N TYR A 252 7.93 22.63 8.18
CA TYR A 252 8.93 21.58 8.34
C TYR A 252 10.34 22.16 8.51
N LYS A 253 10.72 23.17 7.72
CA LYS A 253 12.04 23.84 7.84
C LYS A 253 12.23 24.48 9.20
N LYS A 254 11.24 25.24 9.70
CA LYS A 254 11.31 25.87 11.03
C LYS A 254 11.41 24.82 12.13
N TYR A 255 10.57 23.79 12.05
CA TYR A 255 10.60 22.68 12.99
C TYR A 255 11.94 21.95 12.98
N ASN A 256 12.47 21.61 11.80
CA ASN A 256 13.74 20.89 11.67
C ASN A 256 14.92 21.74 12.15
N ALA A 257 14.92 23.06 11.87
CA ALA A 257 15.92 23.98 12.40
C ALA A 257 15.88 24.03 13.93
N ALA A 258 14.70 24.14 14.55
CA ALA A 258 14.55 24.09 16.00
C ALA A 258 15.02 22.76 16.60
N LYS A 259 14.71 21.64 15.92
CA LYS A 259 15.16 20.28 16.28
C LYS A 259 16.70 20.17 16.27
N ILE A 260 17.36 20.69 15.25
CA ILE A 260 18.82 20.65 15.07
C ILE A 260 19.53 21.61 16.06
N ASN A 261 19.12 22.87 16.10
CA ASN A 261 19.77 23.91 16.90
C ASN A 261 19.50 23.76 18.40
N ARG A 262 18.47 22.98 18.77
CA ARG A 262 17.99 22.85 20.15
C ARG A 262 17.50 24.18 20.75
N GLU A 263 17.00 25.06 19.89
CA GLU A 263 16.43 26.34 20.29
C GLU A 263 14.93 26.16 20.59
N HIS A 264 14.52 26.61 21.76
CA HIS A 264 13.14 26.51 22.27
C HIS A 264 12.64 27.90 22.66
N ASP A 265 12.63 28.82 21.69
CA ASP A 265 12.03 30.13 21.87
C ASP A 265 10.50 30.03 21.74
N ASN A 266 9.77 30.70 22.62
CA ASN A 266 8.32 30.83 22.54
C ASN A 266 7.88 31.41 21.19
N GLN A 267 8.70 32.29 20.59
CA GLN A 267 8.43 32.82 19.26
C GLN A 267 8.44 31.72 18.18
N ILE A 268 9.34 30.74 18.26
CA ILE A 268 9.39 29.62 17.30
C ILE A 268 8.12 28.77 17.42
N LEU A 269 7.63 28.55 18.64
CA LEU A 269 6.38 27.84 18.90
C LEU A 269 5.17 28.57 18.32
N GLU A 270 5.07 29.88 18.54
CA GLU A 270 4.01 30.72 17.97
C GLU A 270 4.04 30.71 16.44
N ASP A 271 5.24 30.78 15.84
CA ASP A 271 5.42 30.71 14.40
C ASP A 271 5.00 29.34 13.82
N ILE A 272 5.40 28.24 14.47
CA ILE A 272 5.01 26.88 14.08
C ILE A 272 3.48 26.73 14.19
N PHE A 273 2.87 27.23 15.27
CA PHE A 273 1.42 27.19 15.46
C PHE A 273 0.67 28.01 14.41
N ALA A 274 1.17 29.19 14.06
CA ALA A 274 0.60 30.04 13.03
C ALA A 274 0.65 29.36 11.65
N LEU A 275 1.78 28.72 11.31
CA LEU A 275 1.94 27.98 10.05
C LEU A 275 1.06 26.72 10.01
N MET A 276 0.93 25.99 11.12
CA MET A 276 0.00 24.86 11.24
C MET A 276 -1.45 25.29 10.98
N SER A 277 -1.84 26.45 11.51
CA SER A 277 -3.18 27.01 11.31
C SER A 277 -3.44 27.45 9.87
N GLN A 278 -2.37 27.79 9.12
CA GLN A 278 -2.41 28.14 7.70
C GLN A 278 -2.31 26.92 6.77
N SER A 279 -2.00 25.74 7.30
CA SER A 279 -1.84 24.54 6.48
C SER A 279 -3.15 24.16 5.80
N LEU A 280 -3.05 23.89 4.49
CA LEU A 280 -4.14 23.52 3.60
C LEU A 280 -4.10 22.02 3.24
N ILE A 281 -2.93 21.38 3.29
CA ILE A 281 -2.78 20.00 2.83
C ILE A 281 -3.25 18.96 3.85
N PHE A 282 -3.30 19.32 5.15
CA PHE A 282 -3.68 18.39 6.21
C PHE A 282 -5.14 18.52 6.61
N GLU A 283 -5.80 17.38 6.82
CA GLU A 283 -7.08 17.34 7.53
C GLU A 283 -6.89 17.71 9.01
N GLU A 284 -7.94 18.21 9.67
CA GLU A 284 -7.88 18.61 11.09
C GLU A 284 -7.37 17.49 12.02
N GLN A 285 -7.70 16.23 11.73
CA GLN A 285 -7.17 15.10 12.50
C GLN A 285 -5.67 14.88 12.27
N GLU A 286 -5.19 15.05 11.04
CA GLU A 286 -3.77 14.94 10.70
C GLU A 286 -2.99 16.09 11.34
N LYS A 287 -3.56 17.30 11.32
CA LYS A 287 -3.02 18.45 12.06
C LYS A 287 -2.93 18.16 13.56
N ALA A 288 -3.94 17.53 14.16
CA ALA A 288 -3.91 17.15 15.57
C ALA A 288 -2.79 16.14 15.86
N LYS A 289 -2.67 15.06 15.06
CA LYS A 289 -1.57 14.09 15.20
C LYS A 289 -0.20 14.75 15.00
N LEU A 290 -0.09 15.66 14.04
CA LEU A 290 1.14 16.41 13.79
C LEU A 290 1.49 17.30 14.99
N TRP A 291 0.51 17.99 15.53
CA TRP A 291 0.67 18.88 16.66
C TRP A 291 1.08 18.12 17.92
N GLU A 292 0.47 16.96 18.19
CA GLU A 292 0.88 16.05 19.26
C GLU A 292 2.34 15.63 19.10
N GLU A 293 2.77 15.30 17.88
CA GLU A 293 4.16 14.90 17.60
C GLU A 293 5.15 16.06 17.82
N VAL A 294 4.81 17.26 17.33
CA VAL A 294 5.61 18.47 17.51
C VAL A 294 5.72 18.83 18.99
N ILE A 295 4.58 18.85 19.72
CA ILE A 295 4.55 19.10 21.16
C ILE A 295 5.38 18.05 21.90
N ARG A 296 5.15 16.76 21.63
CA ARG A 296 5.88 15.66 22.29
C ARG A 296 7.38 15.83 22.11
N PHE A 297 7.83 16.14 20.90
CA PHE A 297 9.25 16.38 20.62
C PHE A 297 9.81 17.56 21.42
N LEU A 298 9.05 18.64 21.56
CA LEU A 298 9.47 19.84 22.28
C LEU A 298 9.40 19.64 23.82
N GLN A 299 8.40 18.93 24.33
CA GLN A 299 8.20 18.65 25.75
C GLN A 299 9.15 17.59 26.32
N THR A 300 9.46 16.53 25.55
CA THR A 300 10.40 15.47 25.98
C THR A 300 11.77 16.04 26.38
N ARG A 301 12.09 17.28 25.97
CA ARG A 301 13.33 17.98 26.35
C ARG A 301 13.22 18.85 27.61
N ILE A 302 12.05 19.41 27.89
CA ILE A 302 11.80 20.16 29.12
C ILE A 302 11.86 19.20 30.31
N GLU A 303 11.27 18.01 30.16
CA GLU A 303 11.27 16.96 31.20
C GLU A 303 12.56 16.15 31.27
N ALA A 304 13.44 16.24 30.27
CA ALA A 304 14.81 15.73 30.37
C ALA A 304 15.76 16.71 31.11
N SER A 305 15.25 17.84 31.60
CA SER A 305 16.00 18.89 32.32
C SER A 305 15.69 19.09 33.81
N PRO A 306 14.99 18.22 34.55
CA PRO A 306 15.46 17.91 35.89
C PRO A 306 16.60 16.90 35.70
N THR A 307 17.74 17.22 36.28
CA THR A 307 18.66 16.22 36.80
C THR A 307 17.83 15.26 37.67
N LEU A 308 17.15 14.28 37.07
CA LEU A 308 16.80 13.06 37.78
C LEU A 308 18.17 12.59 38.23
N GLU A 309 18.46 12.77 39.52
CA GLU A 309 19.52 12.05 40.18
C GLU A 309 19.24 10.60 39.83
N LEU A 310 19.92 10.14 38.77
CA LEU A 310 19.82 8.80 38.24
C LEU A 310 19.99 7.95 39.48
N GLN A 311 18.96 7.21 39.87
CA GLN A 311 19.05 6.33 41.03
C GLN A 311 20.38 5.61 40.89
N THR A 312 21.31 5.86 41.82
CA THR A 312 22.74 5.54 41.66
C THR A 312 23.01 4.03 41.58
N ASN A 313 21.95 3.23 41.56
CA ASN A 313 21.93 1.78 41.57
C ASN A 313 21.29 1.15 40.30
N ILE A 314 21.05 1.90 39.21
CA ILE A 314 20.62 1.25 37.96
C ILE A 314 21.80 0.46 37.39
N LYS A 315 21.64 -0.87 37.32
CA LYS A 315 22.64 -1.77 36.74
C LYS A 315 22.82 -1.47 35.25
N LYS A 316 24.08 -1.29 34.83
CA LYS A 316 24.45 -1.20 33.42
C LYS A 316 24.69 -2.59 32.84
N ALA A 317 23.99 -2.95 31.77
CA ALA A 317 24.22 -4.21 31.08
C ALA A 317 25.27 -4.06 29.98
N ASN A 318 26.40 -4.75 30.14
CA ASN A 318 27.42 -4.84 29.08
C ASN A 318 27.05 -5.88 28.01
N HIS A 319 26.22 -6.86 28.38
CA HIS A 319 25.83 -8.00 27.54
C HIS A 319 24.36 -8.31 27.74
N ILE A 320 23.60 -8.36 26.64
CA ILE A 320 22.16 -8.69 26.66
C ILE A 320 21.96 -9.92 25.79
N TRP A 321 21.49 -11.00 26.40
CA TRP A 321 21.32 -12.29 25.76
C TRP A 321 19.91 -12.46 25.20
N GLN A 322 19.80 -12.96 23.97
CA GLN A 322 18.52 -13.14 23.30
C GLN A 322 17.88 -14.50 23.65
N ILE A 323 16.65 -14.49 24.16
CA ILE A 323 15.86 -15.69 24.45
C ILE A 323 14.76 -15.86 23.39
N LYS A 324 14.82 -16.96 22.62
CA LYS A 324 13.84 -17.25 21.53
C LYS A 324 12.50 -17.78 22.02
N ASN A 325 12.49 -18.55 23.10
CA ASN A 325 11.28 -19.17 23.66
C ASN A 325 10.92 -18.49 24.98
N LYS A 326 9.64 -18.16 25.20
CA LYS A 326 9.19 -17.65 26.51
C LYS A 326 9.54 -18.69 27.59
N THR A 327 10.45 -18.35 28.49
CA THR A 327 10.88 -19.17 29.62
C THR A 327 11.02 -18.28 30.83
N ASP A 328 10.42 -18.69 31.93
CA ASP A 328 10.56 -17.96 33.19
C ASP A 328 11.89 -18.27 33.89
N HIS A 329 12.69 -19.21 33.36
CA HIS A 329 13.94 -19.65 33.97
C HIS A 329 15.15 -19.28 33.12
N CYS A 330 16.25 -18.96 33.81
CA CYS A 330 17.53 -18.60 33.23
C CYS A 330 18.09 -19.76 32.38
N PRO A 331 18.35 -19.56 31.07
CA PRO A 331 18.88 -20.62 30.21
C PRO A 331 20.24 -21.16 30.67
N HIS A 332 21.05 -20.33 31.34
CA HIS A 332 22.38 -20.72 31.81
C HIS A 332 22.36 -21.44 33.18
N CYS A 333 21.44 -21.06 34.07
CA CYS A 333 21.37 -21.64 35.43
C CYS A 333 20.29 -22.73 35.56
N SER A 334 19.41 -22.84 34.56
CA SER A 334 18.29 -23.78 34.37
C SER A 334 17.21 -23.84 35.47
N GLN A 335 17.51 -23.44 36.70
CA GLN A 335 16.61 -23.57 37.87
C GLN A 335 16.22 -22.22 38.50
N ILE A 336 16.83 -21.12 38.05
CA ILE A 336 16.61 -19.81 38.64
C ILE A 336 15.61 -19.04 37.82
N LYS A 337 14.54 -18.58 38.46
CA LYS A 337 13.54 -17.72 37.82
C LYS A 337 14.16 -16.39 37.44
N LEU A 338 13.85 -15.90 36.25
CA LEU A 338 14.26 -14.57 35.79
C LEU A 338 13.36 -13.51 36.44
N VAL A 339 13.97 -12.42 36.88
CA VAL A 339 13.28 -11.28 37.51
C VAL A 339 13.35 -10.09 36.57
N LYS A 340 12.27 -9.32 36.51
CA LYS A 340 12.23 -8.06 35.75
C LYS A 340 12.91 -6.96 36.54
N GLU A 341 13.90 -6.30 35.97
CA GLU A 341 14.63 -5.19 36.59
C GLU A 341 14.89 -4.10 35.55
N GLN A 342 14.94 -2.84 35.98
CA GLN A 342 15.30 -1.72 35.11
C GLN A 342 16.81 -1.72 34.87
N VAL A 343 17.21 -1.79 33.60
CA VAL A 343 18.60 -1.91 33.17
C VAL A 343 18.94 -0.77 32.23
N LEU A 344 20.13 -0.19 32.42
CA LEU A 344 20.68 0.78 31.49
C LEU A 344 21.34 0.04 30.31
N VAL A 345 20.82 0.28 29.11
CA VAL A 345 21.22 -0.37 27.87
C VAL A 345 21.93 0.61 26.95
N ASP A 346 23.12 0.24 26.49
CA ASP A 346 23.89 1.01 25.52
C ASP A 346 23.40 0.76 24.08
N GLY A 347 23.17 1.84 23.34
CA GLY A 347 22.88 1.84 21.91
C GLY A 347 24.11 2.16 21.06
N PHE A 348 24.36 1.34 20.03
CA PHE A 348 25.53 1.44 19.16
C PHE A 348 25.13 1.77 17.71
N LYS A 349 25.86 2.67 17.04
CA LYS A 349 25.75 2.84 15.58
C LYS A 349 26.38 1.63 14.87
N LYS A 350 25.89 1.32 13.66
CA LYS A 350 26.30 0.14 12.85
C LYS A 350 27.82 -0.07 12.69
N HIS A 351 28.62 0.98 12.85
CA HIS A 351 30.08 0.96 12.67
C HIS A 351 30.86 1.62 13.83
N SER A 352 30.27 1.71 15.03
CA SER A 352 30.91 2.34 16.20
C SER A 352 30.84 1.43 17.42
N ASP A 353 32.00 1.14 18.02
CA ASP A 353 32.10 0.44 19.30
C ASP A 353 31.85 1.34 20.51
N GLN A 354 31.79 2.66 20.30
CA GLN A 354 31.40 3.61 21.34
C GLN A 354 29.88 3.72 21.43
N ALA A 355 29.34 3.52 22.63
CA ALA A 355 27.95 3.74 22.95
C ALA A 355 27.59 5.22 22.74
N GLN A 356 26.57 5.48 21.91
CA GLN A 356 26.15 6.85 21.57
C GLN A 356 24.98 7.32 22.43
N LYS A 357 24.19 6.39 22.95
CA LYS A 357 23.01 6.68 23.78
C LYS A 357 22.80 5.55 24.78
N GLN A 358 22.29 5.90 25.95
CA GLN A 358 21.86 4.96 26.95
C GLN A 358 20.35 5.10 27.14
N VAL A 359 19.64 3.98 27.24
CA VAL A 359 18.21 3.93 27.52
C VAL A 359 17.96 3.00 28.68
N VAL A 360 17.03 3.36 29.56
CA VAL A 360 16.60 2.47 30.65
C VAL A 360 15.46 1.60 30.13
N PHE A 361 15.57 0.28 30.31
CA PHE A 361 14.57 -0.68 29.84
C PHE A 361 14.32 -1.75 30.89
N GLU A 362 13.07 -2.23 30.99
CA GLU A 362 12.76 -3.38 31.85
C GLU A 362 13.20 -4.67 31.15
N LEU A 363 14.24 -5.31 31.67
CA LEU A 363 14.81 -6.54 31.12
C LEU A 363 14.78 -7.66 32.16
N LEU A 364 15.05 -8.88 31.71
CA LEU A 364 15.06 -10.06 32.56
C LEU A 364 16.46 -10.32 33.10
N ILE A 365 16.64 -10.37 34.41
CA ILE A 365 17.92 -10.67 35.05
C ILE A 365 17.84 -12.00 35.78
N CYS A 366 18.90 -12.79 35.68
CA CYS A 366 19.07 -13.95 36.55
C CYS A 366 19.79 -13.56 37.84
N GLU A 367 19.15 -13.67 39.00
CA GLU A 367 19.74 -13.31 40.29
C GLU A 367 21.00 -14.12 40.66
N ARG A 368 21.20 -15.30 40.05
CA ARG A 368 22.37 -16.15 40.33
C ARG A 368 23.60 -15.84 39.48
N CYS A 369 23.41 -15.54 38.19
CA CYS A 369 24.54 -15.30 37.26
C CYS A 369 24.62 -13.86 36.75
N GLU A 370 23.69 -13.01 37.19
CA GLU A 370 23.57 -11.59 36.87
C GLU A 370 23.46 -11.26 35.37
N ARG A 371 23.31 -12.28 34.51
CA ARG A 371 23.10 -12.09 33.08
C ARG A 371 21.73 -11.46 32.82
N VAL A 372 21.74 -10.53 31.87
CA VAL A 372 20.55 -9.83 31.39
C VAL A 372 20.07 -10.47 30.09
N TYR A 373 18.77 -10.65 29.99
CA TYR A 373 18.10 -11.34 28.91
C TYR A 373 16.97 -10.48 28.33
N THR A 374 16.69 -10.67 27.05
CA THR A 374 15.55 -10.07 26.36
C THR A 374 14.86 -11.12 25.48
N TYR A 375 13.53 -11.00 25.33
CA TYR A 375 12.78 -11.81 24.36
C TYR A 375 12.86 -11.20 22.96
N ASP A 376 12.64 -12.02 21.92
CA ASP A 376 12.54 -11.53 20.54
C ASP A 376 11.51 -10.39 20.38
N SER A 377 10.40 -10.44 21.12
CA SER A 377 9.39 -9.38 21.10
C SER A 377 9.90 -8.07 21.73
N LEU A 378 10.55 -8.15 22.89
CA LEU A 378 11.13 -7.00 23.60
C LEU A 378 12.33 -6.41 22.84
N ASN A 379 13.08 -7.22 22.11
CA ASN A 379 14.18 -6.74 21.27
C ASN A 379 13.68 -5.78 20.17
N LYS A 380 12.49 -6.02 19.61
CA LYS A 380 11.88 -5.08 18.65
C LYS A 380 11.55 -3.75 19.31
N GLU A 381 10.98 -3.78 20.52
CA GLU A 381 10.67 -2.57 21.28
C GLU A 381 11.94 -1.81 21.71
N LEU A 382 12.97 -2.52 22.15
CA LEU A 382 14.26 -1.97 22.53
C LEU A 382 14.96 -1.27 21.35
N ASN A 383 14.97 -1.91 20.17
CA ASN A 383 15.50 -1.29 18.97
C ASN A 383 14.65 -0.10 18.52
N ARG A 384 13.32 -0.17 18.64
CA ARG A 384 12.42 0.97 18.34
C ARG A 384 12.68 2.17 19.26
N ALA A 385 12.98 1.94 20.55
CA ALA A 385 13.35 3.01 21.48
C ALA A 385 14.71 3.66 21.16
N LEU A 386 15.62 2.92 20.50
CA LEU A 386 16.95 3.38 20.09
C LEU A 386 17.01 3.89 18.65
N GLU A 387 15.98 3.60 17.86
CA GLU A 387 15.85 3.95 16.45
C GLU A 387 15.94 5.46 16.17
N PRO A 388 15.35 6.37 16.98
CA PRO A 388 15.51 7.81 16.79
C PRO A 388 16.97 8.29 16.82
N CYS A 389 17.90 7.45 17.32
CA CYS A 389 19.32 7.75 17.38
C CYS A 389 20.16 6.90 16.43
N ARG A 390 19.51 6.16 15.51
CA ARG A 390 20.14 5.23 14.57
C ARG A 390 21.06 4.22 15.26
N CYS A 391 20.69 3.82 16.47
CA CYS A 391 21.44 2.89 17.30
C CYS A 391 20.74 1.53 17.33
N LYS A 392 21.51 0.45 17.45
CA LYS A 392 21.02 -0.91 17.69
C LYS A 392 21.67 -1.46 18.95
N VAL A 393 20.98 -2.39 19.60
CA VAL A 393 21.57 -3.15 20.71
C VAL A 393 22.31 -4.34 20.14
N LYS A 394 23.53 -4.56 20.63
CA LYS A 394 24.28 -5.77 20.34
C LYS A 394 23.77 -6.88 21.25
N LEU A 395 23.11 -7.88 20.67
CA LEU A 395 22.64 -9.04 21.41
C LEU A 395 23.62 -10.18 21.28
N ASP A 396 23.90 -10.84 22.40
CA ASP A 396 24.67 -12.07 22.41
C ASP A 396 23.75 -13.25 22.08
N PRO A 397 24.07 -14.04 21.04
CA PRO A 397 23.29 -15.21 20.70
C PRO A 397 23.39 -16.26 21.80
N LEU A 398 22.25 -16.83 22.19
CA LEU A 398 22.22 -17.92 23.15
C LEU A 398 22.21 -19.26 22.39
N ASP A 399 23.27 -20.04 22.56
CA ASP A 399 23.36 -21.39 22.02
C ASP A 399 22.42 -22.31 22.81
N TYR A 400 21.24 -22.57 22.26
CA TYR A 400 20.38 -23.61 22.81
C TYR A 400 20.92 -24.97 22.39
N PRO A 401 21.05 -25.94 23.31
CA PRO A 401 21.26 -27.31 22.91
C PRO A 401 20.12 -27.69 21.95
N PRO A 402 20.42 -28.33 20.81
CA PRO A 402 19.39 -28.71 19.85
C PRO A 402 18.32 -29.51 20.59
N LYS A 403 17.06 -29.05 20.51
CA LYS A 403 15.92 -29.84 21.00
C LYS A 403 16.03 -31.20 20.32
N GLU A 404 16.24 -32.26 21.10
CA GLU A 404 16.16 -33.62 20.59
C GLU A 404 14.82 -33.74 19.85
N ALA A 405 14.91 -33.89 18.53
CA ALA A 405 13.75 -33.88 17.67
C ALA A 405 12.93 -35.11 18.04
N ALA A 406 11.80 -34.90 18.72
CA ALA A 406 10.80 -35.94 18.91
C ALA A 406 10.39 -36.44 17.52
N SER A 407 10.89 -37.63 17.17
CA SER A 407 10.79 -38.21 15.83
C SER A 407 9.33 -38.52 15.49
N LYS A 408 8.64 -37.57 14.87
CA LYS A 408 7.33 -37.83 14.26
C LYS A 408 7.53 -38.43 12.88
N LEU A 409 7.19 -39.71 12.77
CA LEU A 409 7.19 -40.51 11.55
C LEU A 409 6.16 -39.96 10.55
N MET A 410 6.60 -39.25 9.51
CA MET A 410 5.72 -38.79 8.42
C MET A 410 5.67 -39.82 7.29
N LYS A 411 4.45 -40.31 6.97
CA LYS A 411 4.16 -41.15 5.82
C LYS A 411 4.01 -40.28 4.56
N SER A 412 4.80 -40.56 3.52
CA SER A 412 4.69 -39.92 2.21
C SER A 412 3.53 -40.48 1.40
N ILE A 413 2.68 -39.62 0.84
CA ILE A 413 1.66 -39.99 -0.15
C ILE A 413 2.07 -39.41 -1.50
N SER A 414 2.35 -40.28 -2.47
CA SER A 414 2.69 -39.94 -3.85
C SER A 414 1.42 -39.79 -4.71
N LYS A 415 1.21 -38.62 -5.33
CA LYS A 415 0.17 -38.39 -6.34
C LYS A 415 0.74 -38.46 -7.76
N LYS A 416 0.08 -39.25 -8.61
CA LYS A 416 0.33 -39.40 -10.06
C LYS A 416 -0.53 -38.40 -10.82
N VAL A 417 0.06 -37.62 -11.72
CA VAL A 417 -0.66 -36.69 -12.62
C VAL A 417 -0.72 -37.31 -14.03
N VAL A 418 -1.91 -37.30 -14.62
CA VAL A 418 -2.22 -37.79 -15.97
C VAL A 418 -2.36 -36.59 -16.90
N ILE A 419 -1.73 -36.63 -18.07
CA ILE A 419 -1.77 -35.59 -19.11
C ILE A 419 -2.55 -36.14 -20.32
N THR A 420 -3.47 -35.34 -20.86
CA THR A 420 -4.22 -35.63 -22.10
C THR A 420 -3.83 -34.61 -23.20
N PRO A 421 -3.76 -35.00 -24.49
CA PRO A 421 -3.26 -34.15 -25.56
C PRO A 421 -4.36 -33.40 -26.34
N THR A 422 -4.03 -32.20 -26.80
CA THR A 422 -4.92 -31.26 -27.54
C THR A 422 -4.73 -31.38 -29.06
N VAL A 423 -5.84 -31.26 -29.80
CA VAL A 423 -5.97 -31.40 -31.26
C VAL A 423 -5.65 -30.06 -31.98
N PRO A 424 -5.07 -30.08 -33.21
CA PRO A 424 -4.67 -28.86 -33.92
C PRO A 424 -5.78 -28.27 -34.81
N THR A 425 -5.93 -26.95 -34.76
CA THR A 425 -6.85 -26.18 -35.61
C THR A 425 -6.08 -25.44 -36.71
N THR A 426 -6.66 -25.42 -37.90
CA THR A 426 -6.07 -25.08 -39.20
C THR A 426 -5.90 -23.58 -39.50
N ASN A 427 -4.75 -23.29 -40.12
CA ASN A 427 -4.28 -22.12 -40.87
C ASN A 427 -5.30 -21.05 -41.34
N GLY A 428 -5.19 -19.87 -40.71
CA GLY A 428 -5.31 -18.57 -41.38
C GLY A 428 -3.91 -17.93 -41.47
N TYR A 429 -3.56 -17.33 -42.62
CA TYR A 429 -2.26 -16.71 -42.86
C TYR A 429 -1.93 -15.64 -41.79
N PHE A 430 -1.01 -15.98 -40.88
CA PHE A 430 -0.53 -15.13 -39.80
C PHE A 430 0.45 -14.10 -40.35
N VAL A 431 0.05 -12.82 -40.32
CA VAL A 431 0.95 -11.70 -40.63
C VAL A 431 1.89 -11.51 -39.45
N TRP A 432 3.20 -11.66 -39.70
CA TRP A 432 4.22 -11.62 -38.66
C TRP A 432 4.28 -10.23 -37.99
N PRO A 433 4.28 -10.15 -36.64
CA PRO A 433 4.23 -8.87 -35.95
C PRO A 433 5.60 -8.18 -36.01
N SER A 434 5.63 -7.02 -36.66
CA SER A 434 6.64 -5.97 -36.42
C SER A 434 6.49 -5.42 -35.00
N THR A 435 7.56 -4.94 -34.38
CA THR A 435 7.45 -4.13 -33.15
C THR A 435 7.11 -2.68 -33.45
N GLU A 436 7.28 -2.25 -34.71
CA GLU A 436 6.80 -0.94 -35.13
C GLU A 436 5.26 -0.93 -35.12
N ALA A 437 4.71 -0.03 -34.31
CA ALA A 437 3.31 0.32 -34.31
C ALA A 437 3.22 1.83 -34.54
N ASN A 438 2.29 2.22 -35.41
CA ASN A 438 1.84 3.61 -35.45
C ASN A 438 1.10 3.90 -34.15
N GLU A 439 1.39 5.05 -33.56
CA GLU A 439 0.67 5.53 -32.39
C GLU A 439 -0.82 5.64 -32.74
N SER A 440 -1.70 5.12 -31.87
CA SER A 440 -3.12 5.24 -32.08
C SER A 440 -3.54 6.71 -31.94
N GLN A 441 -4.01 7.33 -33.02
CA GLN A 441 -4.56 8.70 -33.00
C GLN A 441 -5.95 8.82 -32.35
N GLY A 442 -6.45 7.76 -31.73
CA GLY A 442 -7.72 7.78 -31.00
C GLY A 442 -7.69 6.81 -29.83
N GLN A 443 -8.58 7.03 -28.86
CA GLN A 443 -8.96 6.06 -27.81
C GLN A 443 -9.39 4.76 -28.50
N SER A 444 -8.46 3.84 -28.71
CA SER A 444 -8.82 2.50 -29.17
C SER A 444 -8.81 1.59 -27.96
N ASP A 445 -9.97 1.03 -27.65
CA ASP A 445 -10.26 -0.01 -26.64
C ASP A 445 -9.55 -1.36 -26.90
N ARG A 446 -8.38 -1.33 -27.56
CA ARG A 446 -7.57 -2.50 -27.90
C ARG A 446 -6.36 -2.64 -26.98
N GLU A 447 -6.44 -2.17 -25.75
CA GLU A 447 -5.62 -2.75 -24.68
C GLU A 447 -6.15 -4.16 -24.41
N GLY A 448 -5.65 -5.12 -25.19
CA GLY A 448 -6.00 -6.52 -25.03
C GLY A 448 -5.66 -6.95 -23.61
N ASN A 449 -6.70 -7.09 -22.79
CA ASN A 449 -6.77 -7.79 -21.49
C ASN A 449 -5.43 -8.43 -21.11
N PHE A 450 -4.63 -7.76 -20.29
CA PHE A 450 -3.52 -8.39 -19.54
C PHE A 450 -4.09 -9.23 -18.38
N ARG A 451 -5.14 -10.01 -18.65
CA ARG A 451 -5.77 -10.92 -17.69
C ARG A 451 -4.85 -12.07 -17.27
N GLU A 452 -3.79 -12.32 -18.03
CA GLU A 452 -2.85 -13.41 -17.76
C GLU A 452 -1.43 -12.87 -17.66
N GLU A 453 -0.85 -13.03 -16.48
CA GLU A 453 0.58 -12.92 -16.26
C GLU A 453 1.30 -13.79 -17.28
N THR A 454 2.08 -13.16 -18.18
CA THR A 454 2.81 -13.91 -19.22
C THR A 454 3.75 -14.92 -18.57
N ASP A 455 3.96 -16.06 -19.20
CA ASP A 455 4.89 -17.08 -18.66
C ASP A 455 6.29 -16.53 -18.43
N LEU A 456 6.70 -15.50 -19.19
CA LEU A 456 7.96 -14.81 -18.99
C LEU A 456 7.98 -14.04 -17.66
N HIS A 457 6.89 -13.37 -17.32
CA HIS A 457 6.73 -12.65 -16.05
C HIS A 457 6.69 -13.63 -14.86
N ARG A 458 5.97 -14.76 -14.98
CA ARG A 458 5.95 -15.84 -13.97
C ARG A 458 7.34 -16.43 -13.67
N LEU A 459 8.24 -16.37 -14.66
CA LEU A 459 9.65 -16.80 -14.50
C LEU A 459 10.56 -15.71 -13.92
N GLY A 460 9.99 -14.55 -13.58
CA GLY A 460 10.65 -13.43 -12.93
C GLY A 460 11.23 -12.40 -13.90
N TYR A 461 10.86 -12.41 -15.18
CA TYR A 461 11.33 -11.41 -16.13
C TYR A 461 10.43 -10.18 -16.08
N ARG A 462 10.99 -9.06 -15.65
CA ARG A 462 10.33 -7.75 -15.56
C ARG A 462 11.33 -6.64 -15.83
N ILE A 463 10.86 -5.50 -16.33
CA ILE A 463 11.72 -4.33 -16.56
C ILE A 463 12.01 -3.63 -15.24
N THR A 464 10.99 -3.36 -14.43
CA THR A 464 11.11 -2.71 -13.13
C THR A 464 11.82 -3.61 -12.12
N GLY A 465 12.74 -3.03 -11.34
CA GLY A 465 13.45 -3.74 -10.26
C GLY A 465 14.55 -4.72 -10.72
N LEU A 466 14.82 -4.86 -12.02
CA LEU A 466 15.91 -5.69 -12.54
C LEU A 466 16.82 -4.91 -13.49
N ASN A 467 18.13 -4.95 -13.22
CA ASN A 467 19.11 -4.42 -14.15
C ASN A 467 19.30 -5.36 -15.37
N ARG A 468 19.97 -4.88 -16.42
CA ARG A 468 20.23 -5.64 -17.66
C ARG A 468 20.86 -7.02 -17.43
N SER A 469 21.79 -7.12 -16.47
CA SER A 469 22.46 -8.39 -16.15
C SER A 469 21.49 -9.38 -15.50
N GLN A 470 20.68 -8.92 -14.55
CA GLN A 470 19.69 -9.75 -13.86
C GLN A 470 18.57 -10.20 -14.81
N ARG A 471 18.05 -9.30 -15.66
CA ARG A 471 17.05 -9.68 -16.67
C ARG A 471 17.61 -10.71 -17.63
N TRP A 472 18.85 -10.52 -18.06
CA TRP A 472 19.54 -11.49 -18.89
C TRP A 472 19.70 -12.84 -18.20
N ASP A 473 20.05 -12.86 -16.91
CA ASP A 473 20.15 -14.09 -16.11
C ASP A 473 18.80 -14.83 -16.05
N VAL A 474 17.69 -14.11 -15.90
CA VAL A 474 16.34 -14.70 -15.95
C VAL A 474 16.05 -15.29 -17.32
N LEU A 475 16.29 -14.54 -18.41
CA LEU A 475 16.08 -15.04 -19.77
C LEU A 475 16.89 -16.32 -20.02
N MET A 476 18.13 -16.35 -19.55
CA MET A 476 19.06 -17.43 -19.79
C MET A 476 18.81 -18.67 -18.93
N ARG A 477 18.71 -18.47 -17.61
CA ARG A 477 18.69 -19.57 -16.64
C ARG A 477 17.29 -20.04 -16.30
N LYS A 478 16.28 -19.21 -16.52
CA LYS A 478 14.89 -19.53 -16.15
C LYS A 478 13.98 -19.66 -17.37
N ALA A 479 14.03 -18.73 -18.32
CA ALA A 479 13.11 -18.70 -19.46
C ALA A 479 13.48 -19.70 -20.57
N LEU A 480 14.68 -19.62 -21.14
CA LEU A 480 15.11 -20.50 -22.24
C LEU A 480 15.04 -22.02 -21.93
N PRO A 481 15.23 -22.49 -20.68
CA PRO A 481 15.03 -23.91 -20.36
C PRO A 481 13.57 -24.36 -20.37
N LYS A 482 12.61 -23.42 -20.29
CA LYS A 482 11.18 -23.71 -20.12
C LYS A 482 10.32 -23.26 -21.30
N LEU A 483 10.76 -22.24 -22.02
CA LEU A 483 10.07 -21.61 -23.15
C LEU A 483 10.98 -21.64 -24.37
N THR A 484 10.38 -21.79 -25.54
CA THR A 484 11.11 -21.68 -26.81
C THR A 484 11.58 -20.25 -27.05
N LEU A 485 12.70 -20.09 -27.76
CA LEU A 485 13.19 -18.76 -28.15
C LEU A 485 12.12 -17.93 -28.88
N LYS A 486 11.30 -18.58 -29.71
CA LYS A 486 10.19 -17.94 -30.44
C LYS A 486 9.15 -17.34 -29.50
N GLU A 487 8.74 -18.07 -28.46
CA GLU A 487 7.76 -17.60 -27.47
C GLU A 487 8.31 -16.40 -26.68
N ILE A 488 9.55 -16.49 -26.20
CA ILE A 488 10.20 -15.39 -25.47
C ILE A 488 10.26 -14.13 -26.33
N VAL A 489 10.75 -14.25 -27.56
CA VAL A 489 10.91 -13.14 -28.50
C VAL A 489 9.56 -12.50 -28.82
N TYR A 490 8.50 -13.30 -29.01
CA TYR A 490 7.18 -12.74 -29.31
C TYR A 490 6.49 -12.11 -28.12
N THR A 491 6.69 -12.63 -26.91
CA THR A 491 6.20 -11.96 -25.69
C THR A 491 6.85 -10.60 -25.52
N ILE A 492 8.18 -10.50 -25.68
CA ILE A 492 8.89 -9.22 -25.57
C ILE A 492 8.48 -8.26 -26.70
N ALA A 493 8.44 -8.74 -27.95
CA ALA A 493 8.04 -7.93 -29.09
C ALA A 493 6.58 -7.42 -28.99
N ARG A 494 5.68 -8.25 -28.47
CA ARG A 494 4.30 -7.87 -28.16
C ARG A 494 4.27 -6.74 -27.14
N ASN A 495 5.04 -6.81 -26.06
CA ASN A 495 5.11 -5.76 -25.04
C ASN A 495 5.62 -4.43 -25.63
N VAL A 496 6.69 -4.47 -26.46
CA VAL A 496 7.19 -3.28 -27.17
C VAL A 496 6.10 -2.68 -28.04
N ARG A 497 5.46 -3.50 -28.88
CA ARG A 497 4.42 -3.04 -29.81
C ARG A 497 3.23 -2.43 -29.07
N LEU A 498 2.77 -3.07 -28.01
CA LEU A 498 1.66 -2.59 -27.19
C LEU A 498 1.97 -1.21 -26.61
N ARG A 499 3.16 -1.05 -26.01
CA ARG A 499 3.57 0.26 -25.47
C ARG A 499 3.78 1.31 -26.54
N LYS A 500 4.37 0.97 -27.70
CA LYS A 500 4.51 1.90 -28.84
C LYS A 500 3.16 2.31 -29.43
N SER A 501 2.15 1.43 -29.39
CA SER A 501 0.83 1.72 -29.97
C SER A 501 -0.04 2.64 -29.13
N GLN A 502 0.28 2.84 -27.85
CA GLN A 502 -0.46 3.75 -26.96
C GLN A 502 -0.23 5.22 -27.35
N ALA A 503 -1.19 6.10 -27.03
CA ALA A 503 -1.02 7.54 -27.21
C ALA A 503 0.20 8.03 -26.42
N ASP A 504 1.11 8.73 -27.09
CA ASP A 504 2.44 9.14 -26.59
C ASP A 504 3.29 7.98 -26.01
N GLY A 505 2.96 6.75 -26.39
CA GLY A 505 3.52 5.55 -25.78
C GLY A 505 5.03 5.40 -26.00
N LYS A 506 5.54 5.88 -27.15
CA LYS A 506 6.99 5.94 -27.41
C LYS A 506 7.73 6.79 -26.38
N THR A 507 7.12 7.88 -25.94
CA THR A 507 7.70 8.80 -24.94
C THR A 507 7.46 8.28 -23.53
N LYS A 508 6.21 7.94 -23.17
CA LYS A 508 5.80 7.47 -21.84
C LYS A 508 6.54 6.21 -21.40
N PHE A 509 6.80 5.29 -22.33
CA PHE A 509 7.44 4.00 -22.07
C PHE A 509 8.83 3.89 -22.70
N ALA A 510 9.48 5.00 -23.05
CA ALA A 510 10.78 5.03 -23.73
C ALA A 510 11.82 4.11 -23.07
N TYR A 511 11.88 4.15 -21.73
CA TYR A 511 12.79 3.30 -20.96
C TYR A 511 12.48 1.80 -21.11
N ALA A 512 11.24 1.38 -20.87
CA ALA A 512 10.86 -0.03 -20.95
C ALA A 512 11.00 -0.58 -22.38
N ILE A 513 10.61 0.22 -23.38
CA ILE A 513 10.80 -0.09 -24.79
C ILE A 513 12.29 -0.30 -25.09
N ALA A 514 13.16 0.62 -24.68
CA ALA A 514 14.60 0.51 -24.91
C ALA A 514 15.22 -0.73 -24.24
N GLU A 515 14.78 -1.08 -23.03
CA GLU A 515 15.27 -2.27 -22.32
C GLU A 515 14.79 -3.58 -22.97
N TRP A 516 13.53 -3.64 -23.43
CA TRP A 516 13.03 -4.79 -24.20
C TRP A 516 13.72 -4.93 -25.55
N GLU A 517 13.93 -3.84 -26.29
CA GLU A 517 14.63 -3.84 -27.57
C GLU A 517 16.11 -4.25 -27.43
N HIS A 518 16.75 -3.82 -26.33
CA HIS A 518 18.09 -4.29 -25.98
C HIS A 518 18.13 -5.81 -25.78
N ASP A 519 17.18 -6.35 -25.01
CA ASP A 519 17.10 -7.78 -24.73
C ASP A 519 16.78 -8.58 -26.02
N LEU A 520 15.90 -8.08 -26.89
CA LEU A 520 15.64 -8.64 -28.21
C LEU A 520 16.90 -8.64 -29.09
N LYS A 521 17.62 -7.52 -29.17
CA LYS A 521 18.85 -7.42 -29.96
C LYS A 521 19.87 -8.47 -29.53
N ARG A 522 20.02 -8.67 -28.22
CA ARG A 522 20.95 -9.64 -27.65
C ARG A 522 20.51 -11.08 -27.89
N LEU A 523 19.22 -11.41 -27.71
CA LEU A 523 18.68 -12.73 -28.04
C LEU A 523 18.88 -13.08 -29.53
N LYS A 524 18.76 -12.09 -30.42
CA LYS A 524 19.03 -12.27 -31.86
C LYS A 524 20.49 -12.62 -32.12
N GLN A 525 21.41 -11.93 -31.46
CA GLN A 525 22.85 -12.13 -31.65
C GLN A 525 23.32 -13.48 -31.12
N GLU A 526 22.81 -13.94 -29.98
CA GLU A 526 23.33 -15.12 -29.29
C GLU A 526 22.60 -16.44 -29.66
N TYR A 527 21.28 -16.41 -29.93
CA TYR A 527 20.48 -17.64 -30.02
C TYR A 527 19.73 -17.84 -31.34
N TYR A 528 19.56 -16.79 -32.14
CA TYR A 528 18.74 -16.89 -33.35
C TYR A 528 19.48 -17.59 -34.49
N LYS A 529 18.89 -18.68 -34.98
CA LYS A 529 19.44 -19.52 -36.07
C LYS A 529 18.58 -19.48 -37.33
N SER A 530 17.85 -18.38 -37.54
CA SER A 530 16.94 -18.22 -38.70
C SER A 530 15.83 -19.28 -38.79
N ASN A 531 15.37 -19.81 -37.66
CA ASN A 531 14.37 -20.87 -37.56
C ASN A 531 12.91 -20.36 -37.40
N PHE A 532 12.71 -19.05 -37.35
CA PHE A 532 11.41 -18.36 -37.38
C PHE A 532 11.63 -16.91 -37.83
N THR A 533 10.60 -16.15 -38.19
CA THR A 533 10.78 -14.73 -38.57
C THR A 533 11.07 -13.88 -37.34
N TRP A 534 12.24 -13.25 -37.29
CA TRP A 534 12.59 -12.29 -36.24
C TRP A 534 11.76 -11.00 -36.38
N PRO A 535 11.15 -10.46 -35.30
CA PRO A 535 10.40 -9.20 -35.34
C PRO A 535 11.29 -8.05 -35.83
N GLN A 536 10.82 -7.27 -36.79
CA GLN A 536 11.53 -6.05 -37.20
C GLN A 536 11.24 -4.95 -36.17
N TYR A 537 12.28 -4.26 -35.74
CA TYR A 537 12.25 -3.19 -34.76
C TYR A 537 13.16 -2.04 -35.18
#